data_AF-A0A4R8SKK5-F1
#
_entry.id   AF-A0A4R8SKK5-F1
#
_cell.length_a   1.000
_cell.length_b   1.000
_cell.length_c   1.000
_cell.angle_alpha   90.00
_cell.angle_beta   90.00
_cell.angle_gamma   90.00
#
_symmetry.space_group_name_H-M   'P 1'
#
loop_
_entity.id
_entity.type
_entity.pdbx_description
1 polymer ?
#
loop_
_entity_poly.entity_id
_entity_poly.type
_entity_poly.pdbx_seq_one_letter_code
_entity_poly.pdbx_strand_id
1 'polypeptide(L)'
;MTTAQSDTDRDSVQVRSIEADAAPTRFARGWHCLGLIKDFGDGKPHSVNAFGHKLVVFRGAGGRISVLDAYCRHMGGDLSQGEVKGDEIACPFHDWRWGDDGRCKKVPYSRRTPKLARTATWTTLEQDGMLFIWNDPQGNPPPGNVTIPRIEGANSDEWTDWHWYTTVVNTNCREIVDNVVDMAHFFYVHGALPTYFKNIFEGHVATQYMNGGSRPDVPSPEGVEMTGQTSVASYYGPSFMIDDLTYHFVGGDQQSILINCHYPIDADSFVLQYGIIVKKSPALPDDAAMGAAVALGDWVKIGFEQDVQIWKNKARIDNPLLCEEDGPVYQLRRWYQQFYVDTEQVAVEMTDRFEYEVDTTRPGEAWKSQIEENLAAMAGSASS
;
A
#
# COMPACT_ATOMS: atom_id res chain seq x y z
N MET A 1 -61.72 2.53 40.81
CA MET A 1 -60.51 3.21 41.31
C MET A 1 -59.37 2.83 40.40
N THR A 2 -58.96 3.81 39.62
CA THR A 2 -57.82 3.81 38.69
C THR A 2 -56.53 3.75 39.49
N THR A 3 -55.68 2.77 39.23
CA THR A 3 -54.24 2.86 39.54
C THR A 3 -53.52 2.99 38.22
N ALA A 4 -53.05 4.22 37.98
CA ALA A 4 -52.18 4.59 36.88
C ALA A 4 -50.88 3.78 36.98
N GLN A 5 -50.57 3.04 35.91
CA GLN A 5 -49.22 2.61 35.63
C GLN A 5 -48.54 3.80 34.95
N SER A 6 -47.48 4.30 35.59
CA SER A 6 -46.70 5.43 35.14
C SER A 6 -45.94 5.09 33.86
N ASP A 7 -46.17 5.88 32.80
CA ASP A 7 -45.29 6.03 31.66
C ASP A 7 -43.92 6.54 32.14
N THR A 8 -42.98 5.63 32.36
CA THR A 8 -41.55 5.95 32.48
C THR A 8 -40.72 4.89 31.79
N ASP A 9 -41.03 4.57 30.53
CA ASP A 9 -40.04 4.04 29.60
C ASP A 9 -39.49 5.23 28.82
N ARG A 10 -38.54 5.93 29.45
CA ARG A 10 -37.64 6.81 28.69
C ARG A 10 -36.68 5.87 27.97
N ASP A 11 -36.80 5.79 26.65
CA ASP A 11 -35.78 5.27 25.74
C ASP A 11 -34.38 5.58 26.27
N SER A 12 -33.72 4.61 26.91
CA SER A 12 -32.32 4.75 27.24
C SER A 12 -31.55 4.55 25.95
N VAL A 13 -31.31 5.65 25.22
CA VAL A 13 -30.41 5.65 24.06
C VAL A 13 -29.05 5.14 24.56
N GLN A 14 -28.72 3.90 24.24
CA GLN A 14 -27.43 3.33 24.59
C GLN A 14 -26.35 3.97 23.72
N VAL A 15 -25.26 4.39 24.34
CA VAL A 15 -24.10 4.94 23.61
C VAL A 15 -23.45 3.81 22.83
N ARG A 16 -23.28 3.99 21.52
CA ARG A 16 -22.57 3.05 20.65
C ARG A 16 -21.11 2.93 21.08
N SER A 17 -20.63 1.70 21.29
CA SER A 17 -19.23 1.40 21.58
C SER A 17 -18.46 0.98 20.34
N ILE A 18 -17.20 1.39 20.25
CA ILE A 18 -16.25 0.84 19.27
C ILE A 18 -15.84 -0.55 19.73
N GLU A 19 -15.95 -1.52 18.84
CA GLU A 19 -15.34 -2.84 18.99
C GLU A 19 -14.05 -2.89 18.17
N ALA A 20 -12.98 -3.36 18.81
CA ALA A 20 -11.67 -3.47 18.23
C ALA A 20 -10.98 -4.71 18.82
N ASP A 21 -11.09 -5.83 18.13
CA ASP A 21 -10.38 -7.05 18.43
C ASP A 21 -8.86 -6.84 18.33
N ALA A 22 -8.10 -7.75 18.91
CA ALA A 22 -6.66 -7.79 18.69
C ALA A 22 -6.35 -8.00 17.20
N ALA A 23 -5.33 -7.31 16.69
CA ALA A 23 -4.89 -7.49 15.33
C ALA A 23 -4.47 -8.97 15.06
N PRO A 24 -4.71 -9.51 13.86
CA PRO A 24 -4.29 -10.87 13.55
C PRO A 24 -2.78 -11.04 13.70
N THR A 25 -2.36 -12.11 14.36
CA THR A 25 -0.95 -12.51 14.43
C THR A 25 -0.50 -13.27 13.18
N ARG A 26 -1.46 -13.73 12.35
CA ARG A 26 -1.22 -14.32 11.04
C ARG A 26 -1.05 -13.19 10.01
N PHE A 27 0.00 -13.25 9.21
CA PHE A 27 0.23 -12.32 8.12
C PHE A 27 -0.40 -12.78 6.80
N ALA A 28 -0.79 -11.82 5.98
CA ALA A 28 -1.48 -12.06 4.71
C ALA A 28 -0.62 -12.91 3.75
N ARG A 29 -1.22 -13.95 3.16
CA ARG A 29 -0.64 -14.69 2.06
C ARG A 29 -0.65 -13.82 0.79
N GLY A 30 0.51 -13.60 0.17
CA GLY A 30 0.59 -12.76 -1.02
C GLY A 30 1.97 -12.18 -1.32
N TRP A 31 2.06 -11.49 -2.46
CA TRP A 31 3.22 -10.69 -2.84
C TRP A 31 3.28 -9.40 -2.04
N HIS A 32 4.46 -9.06 -1.55
CA HIS A 32 4.74 -7.82 -0.84
C HIS A 32 6.01 -7.18 -1.43
N CYS A 33 5.93 -5.90 -1.83
CA CYS A 33 7.08 -5.13 -2.29
C CYS A 33 7.97 -4.75 -1.10
N LEU A 34 9.27 -5.04 -1.15
CA LEU A 34 10.25 -4.65 -0.13
C LEU A 34 10.94 -3.32 -0.43
N GLY A 35 10.74 -2.77 -1.63
CA GLY A 35 11.36 -1.52 -2.08
C GLY A 35 12.05 -1.68 -3.43
N LEU A 36 12.93 -0.73 -3.76
CA LEU A 36 13.58 -0.67 -5.07
C LEU A 36 14.77 -1.64 -5.17
N ILE A 37 14.88 -2.34 -6.30
CA ILE A 37 15.99 -3.25 -6.62
C ILE A 37 17.34 -2.55 -6.49
N LYS A 38 17.41 -1.27 -6.89
CA LYS A 38 18.65 -0.48 -6.87
C LYS A 38 19.22 -0.32 -5.46
N ASP A 39 18.35 -0.27 -4.45
CA ASP A 39 18.75 -0.08 -3.05
C ASP A 39 19.31 -1.38 -2.44
N PHE A 40 19.01 -2.53 -3.04
CA PHE A 40 19.56 -3.84 -2.67
C PHE A 40 20.74 -4.28 -3.56
N GLY A 41 21.21 -3.41 -4.46
CA GLY A 41 22.20 -3.72 -5.49
C GLY A 41 23.64 -3.32 -5.17
N ASP A 42 23.93 -2.81 -3.97
CA ASP A 42 25.22 -2.21 -3.59
C ASP A 42 26.32 -3.23 -3.21
N GLY A 43 26.05 -4.52 -3.36
CA GLY A 43 26.96 -5.62 -3.03
C GLY A 43 27.04 -5.95 -1.53
N LYS A 44 26.21 -5.34 -0.68
CA LYS A 44 26.13 -5.64 0.76
C LYS A 44 24.84 -6.40 1.08
N PRO A 45 24.80 -7.14 2.21
CA PRO A 45 23.53 -7.63 2.74
C PRO A 45 22.74 -6.49 3.38
N HIS A 46 21.41 -6.58 3.28
CA HIS A 46 20.45 -5.62 3.82
C HIS A 46 19.52 -6.31 4.80
N SER A 47 19.10 -5.59 5.84
CA SER A 47 18.18 -6.08 6.86
C SER A 47 16.77 -5.58 6.55
N VAL A 48 15.78 -6.48 6.58
CA VAL A 48 14.36 -6.12 6.49
C VAL A 48 13.63 -6.81 7.64
N ASN A 49 12.86 -6.05 8.44
CA ASN A 49 11.94 -6.64 9.41
C ASN A 49 10.57 -6.76 8.74
N ALA A 50 10.08 -7.98 8.56
CA ALA A 50 8.80 -8.25 7.93
C ALA A 50 8.19 -9.55 8.50
N PHE A 51 6.87 -9.59 8.62
CA PHE A 51 6.11 -10.76 9.05
C PHE A 51 6.53 -11.31 10.42
N GLY A 52 6.94 -10.45 11.35
CA GLY A 52 7.48 -10.86 12.66
C GLY A 52 8.87 -11.51 12.59
N HIS A 53 9.50 -11.50 11.42
CA HIS A 53 10.84 -12.01 11.17
C HIS A 53 11.83 -10.90 10.88
N LYS A 54 13.10 -11.20 11.09
CA LYS A 54 14.21 -10.45 10.50
C LYS A 54 14.73 -11.22 9.29
N LEU A 55 14.79 -10.55 8.15
CA LEU A 55 15.22 -11.09 6.86
C LEU A 55 16.55 -10.47 6.42
N VAL A 56 17.33 -11.26 5.68
CA VAL A 56 18.51 -10.77 4.96
C VAL A 56 18.21 -10.77 3.46
N VAL A 57 18.41 -9.62 2.82
CA VAL A 57 18.36 -9.43 1.37
C VAL A 57 19.79 -9.28 0.87
N PHE A 58 20.21 -10.04 -0.13
CA PHE A 58 21.56 -9.89 -0.70
C PHE A 58 21.59 -10.26 -2.17
N ARG A 59 22.52 -9.66 -2.92
CA ARG A 59 22.76 -9.96 -4.32
C ARG A 59 24.04 -10.79 -4.47
N GLY A 60 23.91 -12.04 -4.91
CA GLY A 60 25.05 -12.89 -5.21
C GLY A 60 25.81 -12.44 -6.46
N ALA A 61 27.01 -13.00 -6.68
CA ALA A 61 27.83 -12.72 -7.86
C ALA A 61 27.13 -13.06 -9.19
N GLY A 62 26.19 -14.00 -9.20
CA GLY A 62 25.31 -14.32 -10.32
C GLY A 62 24.21 -13.29 -10.60
N GLY A 63 24.17 -12.18 -9.85
CA GLY A 63 23.31 -11.03 -10.12
C GLY A 63 21.89 -11.10 -9.55
N ARG A 64 21.43 -12.29 -9.12
CA ARG A 64 20.09 -12.48 -8.53
C ARG A 64 20.03 -11.96 -7.09
N ILE A 65 18.95 -11.25 -6.75
CA ILE A 65 18.63 -10.92 -5.35
C ILE A 65 17.98 -12.14 -4.68
N SER A 66 18.48 -12.49 -3.50
CA SER A 66 17.98 -13.57 -2.65
C SER A 66 17.55 -13.05 -1.29
N VAL A 67 16.51 -13.66 -0.72
CA VAL A 67 15.97 -13.31 0.59
C VAL A 67 15.89 -14.55 1.47
N LEU A 68 16.52 -14.51 2.64
CA LEU A 68 16.55 -15.58 3.63
C LEU A 68 16.12 -15.05 5.01
N ASP A 69 15.81 -15.95 5.93
CA ASP A 69 15.81 -15.59 7.36
C ASP A 69 17.20 -15.07 7.77
N ALA A 70 17.24 -13.95 8.50
CA ALA A 70 18.49 -13.32 8.88
C ALA A 70 19.24 -14.08 9.98
N TYR A 71 18.56 -14.80 10.87
CA TYR A 71 19.24 -15.49 11.96
C TYR A 71 19.80 -16.84 11.51
N CYS A 72 21.14 -16.92 11.50
CA CYS A 72 21.90 -18.10 11.10
C CYS A 72 21.55 -19.33 11.94
N ARG A 73 21.24 -20.45 11.28
CA ARG A 73 20.84 -21.72 11.93
C ARG A 73 21.96 -22.44 12.66
N HIS A 74 23.18 -21.90 12.65
CA HIS A 74 24.27 -22.40 13.49
C HIS A 74 24.08 -21.98 14.95
N MET A 75 24.21 -20.69 15.26
CA MET A 75 24.19 -20.15 16.63
C MET A 75 23.49 -18.77 16.70
N GLY A 76 22.55 -18.49 15.79
CA GLY A 76 21.73 -17.27 15.82
C GLY A 76 22.43 -15.98 15.38
N GLY A 77 23.62 -16.06 14.76
CA GLY A 77 24.30 -14.88 14.23
C GLY A 77 23.49 -14.20 13.13
N ASP A 78 23.49 -12.88 13.10
CA ASP A 78 22.71 -12.08 12.15
C ASP A 78 23.39 -12.00 10.77
N LEU A 79 22.86 -12.72 9.78
CA LEU A 79 23.36 -12.75 8.42
C LEU A 79 23.29 -11.38 7.73
N SER A 80 22.36 -10.50 8.12
CA SER A 80 22.27 -9.15 7.54
C SER A 80 23.44 -8.25 7.95
N GLN A 81 24.20 -8.64 8.97
CA GLN A 81 25.44 -7.97 9.39
C GLN A 81 26.69 -8.69 8.86
N GLY A 82 26.50 -9.64 7.95
CA GLY A 82 27.55 -10.43 7.32
C GLY A 82 28.16 -9.76 6.09
N GLU A 83 28.66 -10.60 5.19
CA GLU A 83 29.29 -10.19 3.94
C GLU A 83 28.88 -11.14 2.81
N VAL A 84 28.60 -10.60 1.63
CA VAL A 84 28.37 -11.43 0.45
C VAL A 84 29.71 -11.95 -0.08
N LYS A 85 29.85 -13.26 -0.24
CA LYS A 85 31.07 -13.91 -0.74
C LYS A 85 30.73 -14.88 -1.87
N GLY A 86 30.86 -14.42 -3.12
CA GLY A 86 30.40 -15.17 -4.28
C GLY A 86 28.87 -15.12 -4.36
N ASP A 87 28.22 -16.28 -4.46
CA ASP A 87 26.76 -16.40 -4.49
C ASP A 87 26.13 -16.65 -3.10
N GLU A 88 26.89 -16.41 -2.04
CA GLU A 88 26.55 -16.83 -0.68
C GLU A 88 26.62 -15.66 0.30
N ILE A 89 25.72 -15.64 1.28
CA ILE A 89 25.85 -14.77 2.45
C ILE A 89 26.68 -15.46 3.52
N ALA A 90 27.74 -14.78 3.99
CA ALA A 90 28.62 -15.27 5.03
C ALA A 90 28.22 -14.72 6.40
N CYS A 91 27.92 -15.63 7.35
CA CYS A 91 27.55 -15.25 8.70
C CYS A 91 28.71 -14.53 9.42
N PRO A 92 28.49 -13.36 10.05
CA PRO A 92 29.57 -12.61 10.70
C PRO A 92 30.15 -13.31 11.92
N PHE A 93 29.42 -14.27 12.52
CA PHE A 93 29.87 -14.93 13.74
C PHE A 93 30.92 -16.03 13.46
N HIS A 94 30.70 -16.86 12.44
CA HIS A 94 31.56 -18.04 12.18
C HIS A 94 31.82 -18.29 10.68
N ASP A 95 31.49 -17.34 9.80
CA ASP A 95 31.73 -17.37 8.35
C ASP A 95 31.08 -18.56 7.59
N TRP A 96 30.05 -19.19 8.18
CA TRP A 96 29.23 -20.18 7.47
C TRP A 96 28.56 -19.51 6.27
N ARG A 97 28.59 -20.19 5.13
CA ARG A 97 28.08 -19.67 3.86
C ARG A 97 26.72 -20.26 3.55
N TRP A 98 25.75 -19.39 3.30
CA TRP A 98 24.38 -19.77 2.98
C TRP A 98 24.05 -19.28 1.57
N GLY A 99 23.62 -20.20 0.70
CA GLY A 99 23.23 -19.86 -0.67
C GLY A 99 21.79 -19.37 -0.77
N ASP A 100 21.43 -18.94 -1.98
CA ASP A 100 20.08 -18.54 -2.40
C ASP A 100 19.00 -19.61 -2.15
N ASP A 101 19.35 -20.89 -2.27
CA ASP A 101 18.49 -22.04 -1.96
C ASP A 101 18.42 -22.39 -0.46
N GLY A 102 18.94 -21.50 0.40
CA GLY A 102 18.97 -21.63 1.85
C GLY A 102 19.91 -22.72 2.37
N ARG A 103 20.60 -23.47 1.50
CA ARG A 103 21.54 -24.51 1.94
C ARG A 103 22.82 -23.88 2.46
N CYS A 104 23.37 -24.47 3.52
CA CYS A 104 24.76 -24.20 3.89
C CYS A 104 25.67 -24.79 2.81
N LYS A 105 26.39 -23.92 2.09
CA LYS A 105 27.31 -24.32 1.01
C LYS A 105 28.69 -24.66 1.56
N LYS A 106 29.14 -23.92 2.57
CA LYS A 106 30.49 -24.05 3.11
C LYS A 106 30.55 -23.68 4.59
N VAL A 107 31.23 -24.53 5.35
CA VAL A 107 31.72 -24.21 6.70
C VAL A 107 33.25 -24.13 6.59
N PRO A 108 33.84 -22.92 6.50
CA PRO A 108 35.23 -22.74 6.04
C PRO A 108 36.28 -23.52 6.85
N TYR A 109 36.04 -23.72 8.14
CA TYR A 109 36.95 -24.40 9.06
C TYR A 109 36.66 -25.90 9.24
N SER A 110 35.59 -26.43 8.63
CA SER A 110 35.22 -27.84 8.73
C SER A 110 35.63 -28.63 7.49
N ARG A 111 36.06 -29.87 7.68
CA ARG A 111 36.29 -30.82 6.56
C ARG A 111 35.00 -31.18 5.82
N ARG A 112 33.84 -31.06 6.47
CA ARG A 112 32.53 -31.43 5.93
C ARG A 112 31.48 -30.40 6.32
N THR A 113 30.77 -29.87 5.32
CA THR A 113 29.55 -29.10 5.53
C THR A 113 28.40 -30.06 5.91
N PRO A 114 27.57 -29.76 6.92
CA PRO A 114 26.44 -30.62 7.26
C PRO A 114 25.45 -30.75 6.10
N LYS A 115 25.19 -31.99 5.63
CA LYS A 115 24.41 -32.25 4.40
C LYS A 115 22.97 -31.73 4.43
N LEU A 116 22.38 -31.64 5.62
CA LEU A 116 20.98 -31.24 5.81
C LEU A 116 20.82 -29.81 6.34
N ALA A 117 21.92 -29.05 6.52
CA ALA A 117 21.84 -27.69 7.03
C ALA A 117 21.16 -26.76 6.00
N ARG A 118 20.00 -26.23 6.37
CA ARG A 118 19.21 -25.28 5.59
C ARG A 118 18.57 -24.22 6.48
N THR A 119 18.37 -23.04 5.93
CA THR A 119 17.51 -21.98 6.47
C THR A 119 16.31 -21.76 5.55
N ALA A 120 15.32 -20.98 6.00
CA ALA A 120 14.17 -20.62 5.17
C ALA A 120 14.59 -19.63 4.07
N THR A 121 13.98 -19.82 2.90
CA THR A 121 14.13 -18.98 1.71
C THR A 121 12.79 -18.35 1.40
N TRP A 122 12.81 -17.12 0.90
CA TRP A 122 11.62 -16.41 0.48
C TRP A 122 11.61 -16.33 -1.05
N THR A 123 10.51 -16.70 -1.69
CA THR A 123 10.40 -16.63 -3.15
C THR A 123 10.39 -15.16 -3.56
N THR A 124 11.28 -14.77 -4.48
CA THR A 124 11.44 -13.39 -4.94
C THR A 124 10.86 -13.18 -6.33
N LEU A 125 10.46 -11.94 -6.61
CA LEU A 125 10.16 -11.44 -7.96
C LEU A 125 10.85 -10.08 -8.10
N GLU A 126 11.69 -9.93 -9.14
CA GLU A 126 12.31 -8.67 -9.53
C GLU A 126 11.55 -8.14 -10.76
N GLN A 127 10.82 -7.03 -10.61
CA GLN A 127 9.96 -6.51 -11.68
C GLN A 127 9.83 -5.00 -11.59
N ASP A 128 9.95 -4.32 -12.73
CA ASP A 128 9.66 -2.88 -12.89
C ASP A 128 10.38 -2.00 -11.85
N GLY A 129 11.64 -2.35 -11.54
CA GLY A 129 12.49 -1.64 -10.58
C GLY A 129 12.28 -2.01 -9.12
N MET A 130 11.32 -2.90 -8.80
CA MET A 130 10.92 -3.28 -7.44
C MET A 130 11.24 -4.74 -7.11
N LEU A 131 11.60 -4.99 -5.86
CA LEU A 131 11.80 -6.33 -5.30
C LEU A 131 10.55 -6.75 -4.52
N PHE A 132 9.99 -7.89 -4.87
CA PHE A 132 8.87 -8.50 -4.16
C PHE A 132 9.26 -9.80 -3.50
N ILE A 133 8.61 -10.13 -2.39
CA ILE A 133 8.66 -11.44 -1.76
C ILE A 133 7.27 -12.04 -1.59
N TRP A 134 7.19 -13.37 -1.70
CA TRP A 134 5.97 -14.13 -1.43
C TRP A 134 5.94 -14.58 0.03
N ASN A 135 4.89 -14.19 0.75
CA ASN A 135 4.57 -14.72 2.07
C ASN A 135 3.42 -15.72 1.96
N ASP A 136 3.58 -16.88 2.59
CA ASP A 136 2.49 -17.84 2.79
C ASP A 136 2.73 -18.63 4.09
N PRO A 137 1.88 -18.47 5.13
CA PRO A 137 1.96 -19.27 6.34
C PRO A 137 1.83 -20.78 6.11
N GLN A 138 1.20 -21.23 5.02
CA GLN A 138 1.12 -22.65 4.64
C GLN A 138 2.40 -23.16 3.95
N GLY A 139 3.32 -22.27 3.58
CA GLY A 139 4.60 -22.60 2.96
C GLY A 139 4.52 -22.99 1.48
N ASN A 140 3.40 -22.72 0.79
CA ASN A 140 3.25 -23.03 -0.62
C ASN A 140 3.91 -21.95 -1.50
N PRO A 141 4.42 -22.32 -2.70
CA PRO A 141 4.90 -21.35 -3.68
C PRO A 141 3.75 -20.50 -4.25
N PRO A 142 4.04 -19.32 -4.84
CA PRO A 142 3.03 -18.50 -5.49
C PRO A 142 2.35 -19.25 -6.65
N PRO A 143 1.01 -19.30 -6.72
CA PRO A 143 0.30 -19.79 -7.90
C PRO A 143 0.58 -18.93 -9.13
N GLY A 144 0.66 -19.53 -10.32
CA GLY A 144 0.99 -18.80 -11.55
C GLY A 144 0.00 -17.70 -11.95
N ASN A 145 -1.25 -17.75 -11.47
CA ASN A 145 -2.28 -16.74 -11.70
C ASN A 145 -2.35 -15.65 -10.61
N VAL A 146 -1.47 -15.70 -9.60
CA VAL A 146 -1.34 -14.68 -8.56
C VAL A 146 0.04 -14.05 -8.70
N THR A 147 0.10 -12.96 -9.47
CA THR A 147 1.34 -12.24 -9.79
C THR A 147 1.10 -10.73 -9.76
N ILE A 148 2.19 -9.98 -9.69
CA ILE A 148 2.17 -8.53 -9.90
C ILE A 148 2.13 -8.26 -11.42
N PRO A 149 1.21 -7.41 -11.91
CA PRO A 149 1.17 -7.05 -13.32
C PRO A 149 2.36 -6.17 -13.71
N ARG A 150 2.70 -6.16 -15.00
CA ARG A 150 3.72 -5.25 -15.53
C ARG A 150 3.17 -3.84 -15.59
N ILE A 151 3.99 -2.88 -15.19
CA ILE A 151 3.66 -1.46 -15.25
C ILE A 151 4.21 -0.89 -16.55
N GLU A 152 3.30 -0.49 -17.45
CA GLU A 152 3.68 0.23 -18.66
C GLU A 152 4.28 1.59 -18.26
N GLY A 153 5.46 1.90 -18.79
CA GLY A 153 6.20 3.12 -18.44
C GLY A 153 7.36 2.93 -17.47
N ALA A 154 7.32 1.95 -16.55
CA ALA A 154 8.37 1.76 -15.55
C ALA A 154 9.76 1.39 -16.14
N ASN A 155 9.81 0.86 -17.36
CA ASN A 155 11.04 0.58 -18.10
C ASN A 155 11.12 1.39 -19.42
N SER A 156 10.47 2.55 -19.47
CA SER A 156 10.43 3.42 -20.66
C SER A 156 11.13 4.74 -20.41
N ASP A 157 11.94 5.17 -21.38
CA ASP A 157 12.56 6.51 -21.37
C ASP A 157 11.53 7.63 -21.56
N GLU A 158 10.26 7.35 -21.80
CA GLU A 158 9.18 8.35 -21.80
C GLU A 158 8.73 8.74 -20.39
N TRP A 159 9.13 7.99 -19.37
CA TRP A 159 8.72 8.21 -17.98
C TRP A 159 9.92 8.59 -17.12
N THR A 160 9.65 9.14 -15.94
CA THR A 160 10.69 9.32 -14.92
C THR A 160 11.07 8.00 -14.27
N ASP A 161 12.20 7.98 -13.57
CA ASP A 161 12.48 6.92 -12.59
C ASP A 161 11.52 7.01 -11.41
N TRP A 162 11.44 5.94 -10.61
CA TRP A 162 10.67 5.93 -9.37
C TRP A 162 11.18 6.98 -8.38
N HIS A 163 10.31 7.92 -8.05
CA HIS A 163 10.40 8.77 -6.86
C HIS A 163 9.75 8.02 -5.70
N TRP A 164 10.56 7.43 -4.83
CA TRP A 164 10.12 6.44 -3.84
C TRP A 164 10.31 6.93 -2.42
N TYR A 165 9.30 6.68 -1.58
CA TYR A 165 9.27 7.09 -0.18
C TYR A 165 8.87 5.91 0.69
N THR A 166 9.34 5.94 1.94
CA THR A 166 9.09 4.90 2.92
C THR A 166 8.85 5.51 4.30
N THR A 167 7.90 4.95 5.05
CA THR A 167 7.66 5.33 6.44
C THR A 167 7.11 4.14 7.23
N VAL A 168 7.22 4.20 8.56
CA VAL A 168 6.61 3.20 9.44
C VAL A 168 5.33 3.77 10.02
N VAL A 169 4.27 2.97 9.99
CA VAL A 169 2.98 3.29 10.60
C VAL A 169 2.69 2.29 11.71
N ASN A 170 2.34 2.79 12.89
CA ASN A 170 2.13 1.99 14.10
C ASN A 170 0.64 1.64 14.28
N THR A 171 0.07 0.96 13.27
CA THR A 171 -1.24 0.32 13.36
C THR A 171 -1.25 -0.94 12.48
N ASN A 172 -2.34 -1.71 12.47
CA ASN A 172 -2.46 -2.85 11.56
C ASN A 172 -2.63 -2.40 10.10
N CYS A 173 -2.01 -3.09 9.14
CA CYS A 173 -1.98 -2.66 7.74
C CYS A 173 -3.34 -2.64 7.03
N ARG A 174 -4.36 -3.32 7.58
CA ARG A 174 -5.73 -3.26 7.03
C ARG A 174 -6.29 -1.83 6.96
N GLU A 175 -5.82 -0.94 7.83
CA GLU A 175 -6.34 0.42 7.94
C GLU A 175 -6.07 1.24 6.67
N ILE A 176 -5.05 0.87 5.88
CA ILE A 176 -4.79 1.46 4.55
C ILE A 176 -5.71 0.83 3.51
N VAL A 177 -5.96 -0.47 3.61
CA VAL A 177 -6.81 -1.18 2.66
C VAL A 177 -8.23 -0.62 2.69
N ASP A 178 -8.74 -0.23 3.87
CA ASP A 178 -10.06 0.40 4.03
C ASP A 178 -10.24 1.68 3.17
N ASN A 179 -9.17 2.40 2.80
CA ASN A 179 -9.29 3.60 1.95
C ASN A 179 -9.76 3.30 0.52
N VAL A 180 -9.66 2.05 0.05
CA VAL A 180 -10.15 1.63 -1.29
C VAL A 180 -11.62 1.96 -1.47
N VAL A 181 -12.42 1.96 -0.41
CA VAL A 181 -13.87 2.21 -0.45
C VAL A 181 -14.28 3.54 0.15
N ASP A 182 -13.34 4.37 0.57
CA ASP A 182 -13.64 5.63 1.23
C ASP A 182 -13.77 6.74 0.19
N MET A 183 -14.99 7.03 -0.24
CA MET A 183 -15.26 8.09 -1.22
C MET A 183 -15.11 9.49 -0.60
N ALA A 184 -15.53 9.67 0.65
CA ALA A 184 -15.62 10.98 1.28
C ALA A 184 -14.25 11.58 1.66
N HIS A 185 -13.26 10.76 2.01
CA HIS A 185 -11.94 11.29 2.38
C HIS A 185 -11.24 12.03 1.23
N PHE A 186 -11.58 11.75 -0.04
CA PHE A 186 -11.07 12.53 -1.17
C PHE A 186 -11.39 14.01 -1.04
N PHE A 187 -12.58 14.36 -0.52
CA PHE A 187 -12.94 15.74 -0.27
C PHE A 187 -12.21 16.35 0.92
N TYR A 188 -12.19 15.66 2.05
CA TYR A 188 -11.71 16.23 3.32
C TYR A 188 -10.19 16.14 3.50
N VAL A 189 -9.56 15.07 3.00
CA VAL A 189 -8.13 14.80 3.14
C VAL A 189 -7.40 15.33 1.91
N HIS A 190 -7.78 14.90 0.71
CA HIS A 190 -7.05 15.24 -0.52
C HIS A 190 -7.45 16.56 -1.18
N GLY A 191 -8.51 17.22 -0.70
CA GLY A 191 -8.99 18.47 -1.31
C GLY A 191 -9.49 18.30 -2.75
N ALA A 192 -9.94 17.10 -3.13
CA ALA A 192 -10.54 16.80 -4.42
C ALA A 192 -12.07 16.75 -4.33
N LEU A 193 -12.81 17.04 -5.40
CA LEU A 193 -14.27 16.89 -5.42
C LEU A 193 -14.63 15.59 -6.16
N PRO A 194 -14.88 14.45 -5.49
CA PRO A 194 -15.23 13.22 -6.18
C PRO A 194 -16.59 13.37 -6.89
N THR A 195 -16.60 13.03 -8.19
CA THR A 195 -17.78 13.13 -9.07
C THR A 195 -18.22 11.78 -9.63
N TYR A 196 -17.39 10.75 -9.46
CA TYR A 196 -17.70 9.35 -9.75
C TYR A 196 -16.87 8.48 -8.82
N PHE A 197 -17.47 7.44 -8.25
CA PHE A 197 -16.77 6.50 -7.38
C PHE A 197 -17.37 5.10 -7.47
N LYS A 198 -16.55 4.12 -7.84
CA LYS A 198 -16.97 2.73 -8.00
C LYS A 198 -15.91 1.76 -7.50
N ASN A 199 -16.35 0.69 -6.87
CA ASN A 199 -15.51 -0.41 -6.44
C ASN A 199 -15.85 -1.72 -7.16
N ILE A 200 -14.82 -2.51 -7.44
CA ILE A 200 -14.94 -3.86 -7.98
C ILE A 200 -13.97 -4.77 -7.23
N PHE A 201 -14.47 -5.85 -6.62
CA PHE A 201 -13.65 -6.87 -5.97
C PHE A 201 -13.86 -8.19 -6.70
N GLU A 202 -12.78 -8.82 -7.16
CA GLU A 202 -12.87 -10.10 -7.87
C GLU A 202 -11.56 -10.87 -7.75
N GLY A 203 -11.66 -12.17 -7.42
CA GLY A 203 -10.51 -13.00 -7.13
C GLY A 203 -9.63 -12.36 -6.05
N HIS A 204 -8.35 -12.16 -6.38
CA HIS A 204 -7.35 -11.55 -5.51
C HIS A 204 -7.13 -10.06 -5.79
N VAL A 205 -8.02 -9.39 -6.52
CA VAL A 205 -7.91 -7.98 -6.90
C VAL A 205 -9.06 -7.16 -6.32
N ALA A 206 -8.74 -5.98 -5.80
CA ALA A 206 -9.71 -4.97 -5.37
C ALA A 206 -9.41 -3.63 -6.06
N THR A 207 -10.38 -3.12 -6.81
CA THR A 207 -10.24 -1.92 -7.64
C THR A 207 -11.17 -0.81 -7.17
N GLN A 208 -10.65 0.42 -7.19
CA GLN A 208 -11.37 1.67 -7.08
C GLN A 208 -11.27 2.41 -8.41
N TYR A 209 -12.39 2.92 -8.92
CA TYR A 209 -12.47 3.88 -9.99
C TYR A 209 -12.97 5.19 -9.41
N MET A 210 -12.26 6.29 -9.68
CA MET A 210 -12.62 7.59 -9.14
C MET A 210 -12.39 8.67 -10.20
N ASN A 211 -13.38 9.55 -10.39
CA ASN A 211 -13.17 10.82 -11.08
C ASN A 211 -13.36 11.96 -10.08
N GLY A 212 -12.53 12.99 -10.18
CA GLY A 212 -12.56 14.13 -9.29
C GLY A 212 -12.48 15.45 -10.04
N GLY A 213 -13.19 16.48 -9.55
CA GLY A 213 -12.97 17.87 -9.93
C GLY A 213 -12.00 18.57 -8.99
N SER A 214 -11.47 19.70 -9.42
CA SER A 214 -10.71 20.60 -8.55
C SER A 214 -11.62 21.36 -7.58
N ARG A 215 -11.03 21.82 -6.47
CA ARG A 215 -11.70 22.62 -5.45
C ARG A 215 -11.16 24.05 -5.48
N PRO A 216 -11.97 25.06 -5.84
CA PRO A 216 -11.51 26.45 -5.95
C PRO A 216 -11.23 27.10 -4.58
N ASP A 217 -11.70 26.51 -3.49
CA ASP A 217 -11.43 26.95 -2.12
C ASP A 217 -10.14 26.34 -1.53
N VAL A 218 -9.44 25.48 -2.29
CA VAL A 218 -8.13 24.92 -1.92
C VAL A 218 -7.04 25.64 -2.73
N PRO A 219 -5.95 26.13 -2.09
CA PRO A 219 -4.87 26.78 -2.82
C PRO A 219 -4.25 25.88 -3.88
N SER A 220 -4.19 26.36 -5.12
CA SER A 220 -3.41 25.75 -6.21
C SER A 220 -2.18 26.61 -6.53
N PRO A 221 -1.09 26.02 -7.05
CA PRO A 221 0.05 26.78 -7.54
C PRO A 221 -0.37 27.79 -8.63
N GLU A 222 0.21 29.00 -8.59
CA GLU A 222 -0.07 30.03 -9.59
C GLU A 222 0.22 29.52 -11.02
N GLY A 223 -0.73 29.76 -11.93
CA GLY A 223 -0.60 29.36 -13.34
C GLY A 223 -0.91 27.89 -13.64
N VAL A 224 -1.30 27.09 -12.65
CA VAL A 224 -1.72 25.69 -12.83
C VAL A 224 -3.23 25.59 -12.67
N GLU A 225 -3.94 25.36 -13.77
CA GLU A 225 -5.40 25.20 -13.80
C GLU A 225 -5.78 23.74 -14.10
N MET A 226 -5.91 22.95 -13.03
CA MET A 226 -6.39 21.57 -13.10
C MET A 226 -7.91 21.57 -13.16
N THR A 227 -8.47 20.90 -14.17
CA THR A 227 -9.92 20.78 -14.38
C THR A 227 -10.50 19.52 -13.74
N GLY A 228 -9.67 18.50 -13.50
CA GLY A 228 -10.06 17.29 -12.79
C GLY A 228 -8.99 16.21 -12.79
N GLN A 229 -9.38 15.03 -12.34
CA GLN A 229 -8.54 13.84 -12.30
C GLN A 229 -9.37 12.57 -12.56
N THR A 230 -8.72 11.56 -13.12
CA THR A 230 -9.23 10.20 -13.27
C THR A 230 -8.23 9.25 -12.63
N SER A 231 -8.72 8.33 -11.80
CA SER A 231 -7.92 7.32 -11.08
C SER A 231 -8.52 5.93 -11.28
N VAL A 232 -7.64 4.96 -11.52
CA VAL A 232 -7.96 3.53 -11.48
C VAL A 232 -6.93 2.85 -10.59
N ALA A 233 -7.30 2.65 -9.33
CA ALA A 233 -6.44 2.10 -8.30
C ALA A 233 -6.79 0.64 -8.01
N SER A 234 -5.87 -0.29 -8.22
CA SER A 234 -6.09 -1.72 -7.98
C SER A 234 -5.05 -2.32 -7.06
N TYR A 235 -5.50 -2.91 -5.94
CA TYR A 235 -4.70 -3.85 -5.17
C TYR A 235 -4.58 -5.18 -5.90
N TYR A 236 -3.36 -5.63 -6.14
CA TYR A 236 -3.02 -6.95 -6.67
C TYR A 236 -2.53 -7.84 -5.51
N GLY A 237 -3.44 -8.61 -4.93
CA GLY A 237 -3.22 -9.28 -3.66
C GLY A 237 -3.37 -8.34 -2.46
N PRO A 238 -2.79 -8.67 -1.30
CA PRO A 238 -3.10 -7.99 -0.05
C PRO A 238 -2.42 -6.62 0.12
N SER A 239 -1.32 -6.35 -0.59
CA SER A 239 -0.40 -5.30 -0.13
C SER A 239 0.21 -4.40 -1.20
N PHE A 240 -0.10 -4.63 -2.47
CA PHE A 240 0.49 -3.87 -3.58
C PHE A 240 -0.59 -3.27 -4.48
N MET A 241 -0.79 -1.96 -4.38
CA MET A 241 -1.70 -1.19 -5.23
C MET A 241 -0.92 -0.46 -6.32
N ILE A 242 -1.43 -0.54 -7.55
CA ILE A 242 -1.06 0.34 -8.66
C ILE A 242 -2.25 1.25 -8.94
N ASP A 243 -2.00 2.54 -9.02
CA ASP A 243 -2.98 3.58 -9.34
C ASP A 243 -2.56 4.32 -10.61
N ASP A 244 -3.31 4.07 -11.69
CA ASP A 244 -3.18 4.77 -12.95
C ASP A 244 -3.92 6.11 -12.86
N LEU A 245 -3.15 7.20 -12.77
CA LEU A 245 -3.65 8.55 -12.55
C LEU A 245 -3.50 9.40 -13.80
N THR A 246 -4.57 10.08 -14.17
CA THR A 246 -4.57 11.12 -15.20
C THR A 246 -5.08 12.41 -14.61
N TYR A 247 -4.23 13.44 -14.58
CA TYR A 247 -4.61 14.80 -14.22
C TYR A 247 -4.97 15.57 -15.49
N HIS A 248 -6.15 16.20 -15.49
CA HIS A 248 -6.67 16.96 -16.60
C HIS A 248 -6.38 18.45 -16.38
N PHE A 249 -5.68 19.08 -17.32
CA PHE A 249 -5.45 20.53 -17.35
C PHE A 249 -6.03 21.15 -18.60
N VAL A 250 -6.28 22.47 -18.60
CA VAL A 250 -6.74 23.20 -19.80
C VAL A 250 -5.80 23.01 -20.99
N GLY A 251 -4.50 22.78 -20.74
CA GLY A 251 -3.46 22.58 -21.77
C GLY A 251 -3.21 21.12 -22.18
N GLY A 252 -3.91 20.15 -21.61
CA GLY A 252 -3.74 18.72 -21.89
C GLY A 252 -3.62 17.86 -20.63
N ASP A 253 -3.52 16.55 -20.84
CA ASP A 253 -3.46 15.57 -19.77
C ASP A 253 -2.03 15.29 -19.33
N GLN A 254 -1.86 15.03 -18.03
CA GLN A 254 -0.62 14.56 -17.44
C GLN A 254 -0.86 13.20 -16.79
N GLN A 255 -0.15 12.18 -17.28
CA GLN A 255 -0.25 10.82 -16.77
C GLN A 255 0.81 10.57 -15.70
N SER A 256 0.42 9.83 -14.67
CA SER A 256 1.32 9.32 -13.64
C SER A 256 0.87 7.93 -13.18
N ILE A 257 1.79 7.14 -12.66
CA ILE A 257 1.49 5.87 -12.01
C ILE A 257 1.97 5.98 -10.57
N LEU A 258 1.04 5.85 -9.64
CA LEU A 258 1.29 5.83 -8.21
C LEU A 258 1.28 4.38 -7.72
N ILE A 259 2.29 4.02 -6.94
CA ILE A 259 2.33 2.80 -6.16
C ILE A 259 1.99 3.16 -4.73
N ASN A 260 1.05 2.42 -4.14
CA ASN A 260 0.80 2.39 -2.71
C ASN A 260 0.96 0.95 -2.25
N CYS A 261 2.01 0.65 -1.51
CA CYS A 261 2.25 -0.70 -1.04
C CYS A 261 2.78 -0.75 0.39
N HIS A 262 2.61 -1.91 1.02
CA HIS A 262 3.03 -2.10 2.38
C HIS A 262 3.49 -3.53 2.65
N TYR A 263 4.22 -3.69 3.75
CA TYR A 263 4.45 -4.99 4.36
C TYR A 263 4.45 -4.88 5.89
N PRO A 264 3.79 -5.82 6.58
CA PRO A 264 3.73 -5.81 8.04
C PRO A 264 5.11 -6.10 8.63
N ILE A 265 5.52 -5.31 9.63
CA ILE A 265 6.66 -5.61 10.48
C ILE A 265 6.20 -6.62 11.53
N ASP A 266 5.09 -6.31 12.19
CA ASP A 266 4.38 -7.15 13.14
C ASP A 266 2.86 -6.88 13.04
N ALA A 267 2.07 -7.33 14.02
CA ALA A 267 0.61 -7.20 13.98
C ALA A 267 0.11 -5.74 14.08
N ASP A 268 0.91 -4.87 14.70
CA ASP A 268 0.55 -3.50 15.09
C ASP A 268 1.41 -2.44 14.41
N SER A 269 2.29 -2.85 13.49
CA SER A 269 3.10 -1.93 12.69
C SER A 269 3.45 -2.50 11.32
N PHE A 270 3.57 -1.62 10.34
CA PHE A 270 3.97 -1.97 8.99
C PHE A 270 4.83 -0.88 8.36
N VAL A 271 5.63 -1.27 7.37
CA VAL A 271 6.28 -0.31 6.48
C VAL A 271 5.30 0.02 5.37
N LEU A 272 5.05 1.31 5.21
CA LEU A 272 4.35 1.89 4.08
C LEU A 272 5.36 2.41 3.09
N GLN A 273 5.13 2.12 1.81
CA GLN A 273 5.91 2.61 0.72
C GLN A 273 5.01 3.16 -0.37
N TYR A 274 5.44 4.25 -0.97
CA TYR A 274 4.75 4.80 -2.11
C TYR A 274 5.75 5.37 -3.08
N GLY A 275 5.43 5.22 -4.36
CA GLY A 275 6.32 5.54 -5.46
C GLY A 275 5.57 6.14 -6.61
N ILE A 276 6.13 7.14 -7.27
CA ILE A 276 5.50 7.74 -8.44
C ILE A 276 6.46 7.78 -9.62
N ILE A 277 5.94 7.45 -10.79
CA ILE A 277 6.51 7.82 -12.08
C ILE A 277 5.54 8.70 -12.83
N VAL A 278 6.06 9.65 -13.58
CA VAL A 278 5.26 10.60 -14.36
C VAL A 278 5.72 10.53 -15.82
N LYS A 279 4.76 10.54 -16.73
CA LYS A 279 5.07 10.56 -18.17
C LYS A 279 5.62 11.92 -18.54
N LYS A 280 6.80 11.98 -19.15
CA LYS A 280 7.43 13.23 -19.57
C LYS A 280 6.61 13.88 -20.68
N SER A 281 6.38 15.18 -20.58
CA SER A 281 5.67 15.92 -21.63
C SER A 281 6.53 15.97 -22.90
N PRO A 282 6.04 15.49 -24.06
CA PRO A 282 6.78 15.56 -25.31
C PRO A 282 6.89 16.99 -25.86
N ALA A 283 6.14 17.94 -25.28
CA ALA A 283 6.15 19.34 -25.67
C ALA A 283 7.26 20.16 -24.99
N LEU A 284 7.94 19.59 -23.99
CA LEU A 284 9.00 20.25 -23.23
C LEU A 284 10.38 19.65 -23.56
N PRO A 285 11.46 20.45 -23.49
CA PRO A 285 12.82 19.90 -23.44
C PRO A 285 12.99 18.92 -22.27
N ASP A 286 13.84 17.90 -22.42
CA ASP A 286 13.96 16.78 -21.48
C ASP A 286 14.20 17.20 -20.02
N ASP A 287 15.03 18.23 -19.79
CA ASP A 287 15.34 18.75 -18.46
C ASP A 287 14.13 19.45 -17.82
N ALA A 288 13.40 20.25 -18.60
CA ALA A 288 12.16 20.89 -18.17
C ALA A 288 11.02 19.87 -17.96
N ALA A 289 10.92 18.86 -18.83
CA ALA A 289 9.96 17.77 -18.71
C ALA A 289 10.22 16.95 -17.43
N MET A 290 11.48 16.66 -17.14
CA MET A 290 11.89 16.01 -15.89
C MET A 290 11.57 16.89 -14.68
N GLY A 291 11.91 18.18 -14.69
CA GLY A 291 11.62 19.09 -13.58
C GLY A 291 10.12 19.20 -13.27
N ALA A 292 9.27 19.30 -14.29
CA ALA A 292 7.82 19.32 -14.13
C ALA A 292 7.28 18.00 -13.55
N ALA A 293 7.81 16.87 -14.01
CA ALA A 293 7.45 15.56 -13.51
C ALA A 293 7.82 15.36 -12.02
N VAL A 294 9.00 15.81 -11.61
CA VAL A 294 9.42 15.77 -10.18
C VAL A 294 8.50 16.63 -9.33
N ALA A 295 8.16 17.85 -9.78
CA ALA A 295 7.28 18.75 -9.05
C ALA A 295 5.88 18.15 -8.84
N LEU A 296 5.33 17.48 -9.85
CA LEU A 296 4.08 16.74 -9.70
C LEU A 296 4.22 15.59 -8.69
N GLY A 297 5.32 14.83 -8.75
CA GLY A 297 5.60 13.76 -7.79
C GLY A 297 5.64 14.24 -6.34
N ASP A 298 6.30 15.37 -6.08
CA ASP A 298 6.36 16.00 -4.77
C ASP A 298 4.98 16.51 -4.30
N TRP A 299 4.11 16.96 -5.22
CA TRP A 299 2.74 17.35 -4.88
C TRP A 299 1.88 16.13 -4.51
N VAL A 300 1.96 15.04 -5.28
CA VAL A 300 1.24 13.78 -4.96
C VAL A 300 1.70 13.20 -3.61
N LYS A 301 2.99 13.31 -3.30
CA LYS A 301 3.55 12.94 -1.98
C LYS A 301 2.85 13.68 -0.84
N ILE A 302 2.58 14.97 -0.99
CA ILE A 302 1.88 15.76 0.05
C ILE A 302 0.48 15.19 0.29
N GLY A 303 -0.24 14.84 -0.78
CA GLY A 303 -1.56 14.19 -0.68
C GLY A 303 -1.52 12.91 0.15
N PHE A 304 -0.53 12.05 -0.10
CA PHE A 304 -0.36 10.79 0.61
C PHE A 304 0.10 10.97 2.08
N GLU A 305 0.90 12.00 2.36
CA GLU A 305 1.30 12.32 3.73
C GLU A 305 0.11 12.73 4.61
N GLN A 306 -0.98 13.24 4.02
CA GLN A 306 -2.22 13.54 4.74
C GLN A 306 -2.89 12.25 5.24
N ASP A 307 -2.96 11.19 4.41
CA ASP A 307 -3.45 9.87 4.85
C ASP A 307 -2.62 9.30 5.99
N VAL A 308 -1.28 9.42 5.89
CA VAL A 308 -0.36 8.98 6.94
C VAL A 308 -0.66 9.67 8.27
N GLN A 309 -1.06 10.95 8.26
CA GLN A 309 -1.48 11.62 9.49
C GLN A 309 -2.76 11.03 10.07
N ILE A 310 -3.73 10.66 9.23
CA ILE A 310 -4.97 10.01 9.67
C ILE A 310 -4.66 8.64 10.28
N TRP A 311 -3.89 7.78 9.60
CA TRP A 311 -3.56 6.45 10.10
C TRP A 311 -2.73 6.46 11.40
N LYS A 312 -1.89 7.47 11.60
CA LYS A 312 -1.13 7.64 12.85
C LYS A 312 -2.01 8.04 14.04
N ASN A 313 -3.21 8.58 13.81
CA ASN A 313 -4.05 9.20 14.83
C ASN A 313 -5.48 8.62 14.87
N LYS A 314 -5.71 7.42 14.34
CA LYS A 314 -7.01 6.74 14.37
C LYS A 314 -6.99 5.44 15.18
N ALA A 315 -8.16 5.05 15.67
CA ALA A 315 -8.38 3.73 16.24
C ALA A 315 -8.84 2.73 15.17
N ARG A 316 -8.44 1.46 15.32
CA ARG A 316 -8.98 0.32 14.58
C ARG A 316 -10.44 0.12 15.00
N ILE A 317 -11.37 -0.02 14.05
CA ILE A 317 -12.81 -0.25 14.32
C ILE A 317 -13.28 -1.47 13.52
N ASP A 318 -13.71 -2.53 14.21
CA ASP A 318 -14.27 -3.75 13.60
C ASP A 318 -15.74 -3.61 13.22
N ASN A 319 -16.48 -2.78 13.97
CA ASN A 319 -17.89 -2.47 13.76
C ASN A 319 -18.08 -1.01 13.28
N PRO A 320 -17.60 -0.61 12.09
CA PRO A 320 -17.77 0.78 11.62
C PRO A 320 -19.27 1.17 11.58
N LEU A 321 -19.58 2.43 11.90
CA LEU A 321 -20.93 2.97 11.67
C LEU A 321 -20.93 3.50 10.26
N LEU A 322 -21.74 2.90 9.39
CA LEU A 322 -21.79 3.31 7.99
C LEU A 322 -23.04 4.15 7.75
N CYS A 323 -22.91 5.20 6.95
CA CYS A 323 -24.03 5.92 6.34
C CYS A 323 -24.35 5.34 4.95
N GLU A 324 -25.33 5.95 4.27
CA GLU A 324 -25.76 5.53 2.93
C GLU A 324 -24.69 5.78 1.87
N GLU A 325 -23.90 6.84 2.04
CA GLU A 325 -22.86 7.29 1.12
C GLU A 325 -21.48 6.64 1.37
N ASP A 326 -21.36 5.77 2.38
CA ASP A 326 -20.15 4.97 2.59
C ASP A 326 -20.01 3.90 1.52
N GLY A 327 -18.77 3.63 1.12
CA GLY A 327 -18.46 2.51 0.25
C GLY A 327 -18.62 1.14 0.96
N PRO A 328 -18.41 0.04 0.23
CA PRO A 328 -18.72 -1.31 0.68
C PRO A 328 -17.64 -1.89 1.65
N VAL A 329 -17.44 -1.26 2.81
CA VAL A 329 -16.40 -1.60 3.80
C VAL A 329 -16.43 -3.07 4.22
N TYR A 330 -17.61 -3.61 4.51
CA TYR A 330 -17.73 -5.01 4.94
C TYR A 330 -17.41 -6.00 3.83
N GLN A 331 -17.75 -5.70 2.58
CA GLN A 331 -17.45 -6.54 1.43
C GLN A 331 -15.96 -6.49 1.09
N LEU A 332 -15.34 -5.31 1.18
CA LEU A 332 -13.89 -5.16 1.06
C LEU A 332 -13.16 -5.99 2.13
N ARG A 333 -13.56 -5.87 3.40
CA ARG A 333 -12.94 -6.63 4.49
C ARG A 333 -13.17 -8.14 4.35
N ARG A 334 -14.33 -8.55 3.85
CA ARG A 334 -14.59 -9.97 3.49
C ARG A 334 -13.69 -10.45 2.36
N TRP A 335 -13.50 -9.64 1.31
CA TRP A 335 -12.53 -9.93 0.25
C TRP A 335 -11.12 -10.05 0.83
N TYR A 336 -10.72 -9.13 1.70
CA TYR A 336 -9.38 -9.09 2.29
C TYR A 336 -9.12 -10.29 3.24
N GLN A 337 -10.17 -10.83 3.86
CA GLN A 337 -10.07 -12.00 4.74
C GLN A 337 -9.51 -13.24 4.03
N GLN A 338 -9.64 -13.35 2.69
CA GLN A 338 -9.13 -14.48 1.92
C GLN A 338 -7.62 -14.72 2.11
N PHE A 339 -6.87 -13.64 2.39
CA PHE A 339 -5.41 -13.69 2.57
C PHE A 339 -5.00 -14.17 3.97
N TYR A 340 -5.94 -14.24 4.91
CA TYR A 340 -5.70 -14.58 6.32
C TYR A 340 -6.27 -15.96 6.71
N VAL A 341 -6.87 -16.68 5.76
CA VAL A 341 -7.32 -18.07 5.92
C VAL A 341 -6.50 -18.99 5.04
N ASP A 342 -6.53 -20.29 5.31
CA ASP A 342 -5.88 -21.29 4.45
C ASP A 342 -6.53 -21.28 3.05
N THR A 343 -5.77 -21.62 2.01
CA THR A 343 -6.26 -21.63 0.61
C THR A 343 -7.54 -22.47 0.44
N GLU A 344 -7.66 -23.56 1.20
CA GLU A 344 -8.81 -24.47 1.19
C GLU A 344 -10.04 -23.90 1.91
N GLN A 345 -9.85 -22.83 2.69
CA GLN A 345 -10.88 -22.15 3.47
C GLN A 345 -11.35 -20.84 2.83
N VAL A 346 -10.78 -20.46 1.68
CA VAL A 346 -11.25 -19.29 0.93
C VAL A 346 -12.66 -19.57 0.44
N ALA A 347 -13.61 -18.82 0.97
CA ALA A 347 -15.01 -18.95 0.63
C ALA A 347 -15.34 -18.20 -0.66
N VAL A 348 -16.34 -18.67 -1.40
CA VAL A 348 -16.72 -18.15 -2.72
C VAL A 348 -17.05 -16.66 -2.64
N GLU A 349 -17.75 -16.23 -1.59
CA GLU A 349 -18.12 -14.84 -1.34
C GLU A 349 -16.95 -13.88 -1.04
N MET A 350 -15.74 -14.41 -0.81
CA MET A 350 -14.52 -13.61 -0.67
C MET A 350 -13.89 -13.28 -2.03
N THR A 351 -14.19 -14.08 -3.06
CA THR A 351 -13.54 -14.00 -4.39
C THR A 351 -14.51 -13.73 -5.54
N ASP A 352 -15.80 -14.00 -5.36
CA ASP A 352 -16.82 -13.71 -6.36
C ASP A 352 -16.87 -12.22 -6.66
N ARG A 353 -17.11 -11.91 -7.94
CA ARG A 353 -17.20 -10.53 -8.41
C ARG A 353 -18.27 -9.77 -7.64
N PHE A 354 -17.85 -8.70 -6.99
CA PHE A 354 -18.71 -7.75 -6.31
C PHE A 354 -18.47 -6.36 -6.91
N GLU A 355 -19.54 -5.64 -7.24
CA GLU A 355 -19.48 -4.27 -7.74
C GLU A 355 -20.38 -3.37 -6.90
N TYR A 356 -19.90 -2.16 -6.61
CA TYR A 356 -20.68 -1.13 -5.93
C TYR A 356 -20.29 0.25 -6.45
N GLU A 357 -21.28 1.04 -6.84
CA GLU A 357 -21.10 2.42 -7.26
C GLU A 357 -21.81 3.33 -6.26
N VAL A 358 -21.09 4.32 -5.75
CA VAL A 358 -21.63 5.29 -4.78
C VAL A 358 -22.34 6.39 -5.56
N ASP A 359 -23.59 6.71 -5.22
CA ASP A 359 -24.27 7.88 -5.77
C ASP A 359 -23.69 9.16 -5.16
N THR A 360 -22.82 9.85 -5.91
CA THR A 360 -22.15 11.06 -5.47
C THR A 360 -22.99 12.33 -5.63
N THR A 361 -24.27 12.23 -6.02
CA THR A 361 -25.13 13.41 -6.28
C THR A 361 -25.35 14.24 -5.02
N ARG A 362 -25.88 13.62 -3.96
CA ARG A 362 -26.16 14.29 -2.68
C ARG A 362 -24.90 14.84 -1.99
N PRO A 363 -23.81 14.06 -1.80
CA PRO A 363 -22.60 14.61 -1.19
C PRO A 363 -21.97 15.70 -2.08
N GLY A 364 -22.06 15.56 -3.41
CA GLY A 364 -21.61 16.59 -4.36
C GLY A 364 -22.34 17.93 -4.21
N GLU A 365 -23.65 17.93 -3.98
CA GLU A 365 -24.41 19.15 -3.67
C GLU A 365 -23.97 19.79 -2.34
N ALA A 366 -23.84 18.98 -1.29
CA ALA A 366 -23.42 19.46 0.03
C ALA A 366 -22.01 20.07 0.00
N TRP A 367 -21.07 19.42 -0.70
CA TRP A 367 -19.71 19.92 -0.86
C TRP A 367 -19.62 21.19 -1.69
N LYS A 368 -20.44 21.34 -2.74
CA LYS A 368 -20.52 22.60 -3.49
C LYS A 368 -20.97 23.75 -2.61
N SER A 369 -22.01 23.56 -1.79
CA SER A 369 -22.44 24.58 -0.82
C SER A 369 -21.33 24.91 0.18
N GLN A 370 -20.60 23.91 0.69
CA GLN A 370 -19.47 24.15 1.59
C GLN A 370 -18.34 24.95 0.91
N ILE A 371 -18.03 24.66 -0.35
CA ILE A 371 -17.03 25.41 -1.14
C ILE A 371 -17.47 26.88 -1.30
N GLU A 372 -18.74 27.12 -1.64
CA GLU A 372 -19.29 28.48 -1.80
C GLU A 372 -19.20 29.29 -0.49
N GLU A 373 -19.51 28.67 0.65
CA GLU A 373 -19.38 29.28 1.97
C GLU A 373 -17.92 29.64 2.30
N ASN A 374 -16.98 28.75 2.02
CA ASN A 374 -15.55 28.99 2.23
C ASN A 374 -15.04 30.18 1.41
N LEU A 375 -15.40 30.24 0.12
CA LEU A 375 -15.02 31.34 -0.77
C LEU A 375 -15.59 32.68 -0.29
N ALA A 376 -16.84 32.70 0.16
CA ALA A 376 -17.46 33.90 0.72
C ALA A 376 -16.73 34.39 1.98
N ALA A 377 -16.34 33.47 2.87
CA ALA A 377 -15.58 33.80 4.08
C ALA A 377 -14.19 34.36 3.77
N MET A 378 -13.48 33.78 2.79
CA MET A 378 -12.17 34.26 2.34
C MET A 378 -12.26 35.68 1.77
N ALA A 379 -13.24 35.95 0.91
CA ALA A 379 -13.48 37.28 0.35
C ALA A 379 -13.81 38.32 1.44
N GLY A 380 -14.61 37.95 2.44
CA GLY A 380 -14.91 38.81 3.60
C GLY A 380 -13.67 39.16 4.43
N SER A 381 -12.79 38.19 4.68
CA SER A 381 -11.55 38.38 5.44
C SER A 381 -10.49 39.24 4.74
N ALA A 382 -10.48 39.27 3.40
CA ALA A 382 -9.57 40.11 2.62
C ALA A 382 -10.02 41.59 2.57
N SER A 383 -11.26 41.87 2.98
CA SER A 383 -11.87 43.21 2.97
C SER A 383 -11.86 43.93 4.33
N SER A 384 -11.37 43.26 5.39
CA SER A 384 -11.16 43.78 6.75
C SER A 384 -9.68 43.93 7.06
#